data_AF-A0AA96SVR4-F1
#
_entry.id   AF-A0AA96SVR4-F1
#
_cell.length_a   1.000
_cell.length_b   1.000
_cell.length_c   1.000
_cell.angle_alpha   90.00
_cell.angle_beta   90.00
_cell.angle_gamma   90.00
#
_symmetry.space_group_name_H-M   'P 1'
#
loop_
_entity.id
_entity.type
_entity.pdbx_description
1 polymer ?
#
loop_
_entity_poly.entity_id
_entity_poly.type
_entity_poly.pdbx_seq_one_letter_code
_entity_poly.pdbx_strand_id
1 'polypeptide(L)'
;MTLLVPKSMIGDSDFAAMVETHRQNMTDHTLTVGIPQPTAPILVEQAVIRVPQGDGLPDLFVADFEIVDDTPPPTPEPTLEERRAVEIMKSRQQEQADIASIMPAGRLRLFQMDVNAAMVVPEADRSPQQIELMQRWAEYQDQVRQVQYEGAKREAAIEDMT
;
A
#
# COMPACT_ATOMS: atom_id res chain seq x y z
N MET A 1 -16.18 -10.85 34.37
CA MET A 1 -15.65 -9.68 33.63
C MET A 1 -15.27 -10.25 32.30
N THR A 2 -16.07 -9.98 31.28
CA THR A 2 -15.92 -10.65 29.99
C THR A 2 -14.70 -10.12 29.25
N LEU A 3 -13.80 -11.02 28.86
CA LEU A 3 -12.61 -10.69 28.08
C LEU A 3 -13.00 -10.43 26.63
N LEU A 4 -12.71 -9.23 26.12
CA LEU A 4 -12.90 -8.92 24.70
C LEU A 4 -11.65 -9.32 23.91
N VAL A 5 -11.80 -10.27 22.99
CA VAL A 5 -10.70 -10.80 22.17
C VAL A 5 -10.90 -10.36 20.71
N PRO A 6 -10.01 -9.53 20.15
CA PRO A 6 -10.09 -9.15 18.74
C PRO A 6 -9.88 -10.37 17.83
N LYS A 7 -10.71 -10.50 16.80
CA LYS A 7 -10.63 -11.58 15.81
C LYS A 7 -9.27 -11.63 15.11
N SER A 8 -8.64 -10.47 14.88
CA SER A 8 -7.29 -10.37 14.31
C SER A 8 -6.20 -11.03 15.16
N MET A 9 -6.38 -11.16 16.48
CA MET A 9 -5.40 -11.76 17.40
C MET A 9 -5.46 -13.29 17.42
N ILE A 10 -6.59 -13.88 17.02
CA ILE A 10 -6.79 -15.34 17.02
C ILE A 10 -6.65 -15.96 15.63
N GLY A 11 -6.77 -15.18 14.56
CA GLY A 11 -6.67 -15.67 13.17
C GLY A 11 -7.71 -16.76 12.87
N ASP A 12 -7.29 -17.82 12.17
CA ASP A 12 -8.13 -18.98 11.83
C ASP A 12 -8.18 -20.05 12.92
N SER A 13 -7.59 -19.80 14.09
CA SER A 13 -7.58 -20.78 15.18
C SER A 13 -8.96 -20.91 15.83
N ASP A 14 -9.34 -22.13 16.20
CA ASP A 14 -10.55 -22.38 16.99
C ASP A 14 -10.28 -22.02 18.46
N PHE A 15 -10.22 -20.71 18.71
CA PHE A 15 -9.95 -20.15 20.04
C PHE A 15 -10.94 -20.67 21.09
N ALA A 16 -12.20 -20.87 20.72
CA ALA A 16 -13.22 -21.41 21.61
C ALA A 16 -12.89 -22.85 22.04
N ALA A 17 -12.48 -23.72 21.09
CA ALA A 17 -12.03 -25.07 21.42
C ALA A 17 -10.76 -25.07 22.29
N MET A 18 -9.84 -24.13 22.06
CA MET A 18 -8.62 -23.99 22.89
C MET A 18 -8.94 -23.58 24.33
N VAL A 19 -9.83 -22.60 24.52
CA VAL A 19 -10.30 -22.17 25.84
C VAL A 19 -11.02 -23.31 26.56
N GLU A 20 -11.89 -24.02 25.87
CA GLU A 20 -12.63 -25.13 26.48
C GLU A 20 -11.71 -26.31 26.85
N THR A 21 -10.74 -26.64 25.99
CA THR A 21 -9.73 -27.66 26.28
C THR A 21 -8.88 -27.26 27.50
N HIS A 22 -8.46 -25.99 27.59
CA HIS A 22 -7.69 -25.51 28.73
C HIS A 22 -8.52 -25.51 30.02
N ARG A 23 -9.79 -25.09 29.97
CA ARG A 23 -10.73 -25.13 31.09
C ARG A 23 -10.91 -26.55 31.63
N GLN A 24 -11.04 -27.54 30.73
CA GLN A 24 -11.15 -28.94 31.12
C GLN A 24 -9.85 -29.45 31.75
N ASN A 25 -8.68 -29.17 31.14
CA ASN A 25 -7.38 -29.53 31.72
C ASN A 25 -7.16 -28.96 33.12
N MET A 26 -7.57 -27.71 33.34
CA MET A 26 -7.51 -27.03 34.65
C MET A 26 -8.45 -27.67 35.66
N THR A 27 -9.66 -28.08 35.23
CA THR A 27 -10.62 -28.78 36.08
C THR A 27 -10.09 -30.17 36.46
N ASP A 28 -9.56 -30.93 35.51
CA ASP A 28 -9.03 -32.27 35.75
C ASP A 28 -7.78 -32.25 36.64
N HIS A 29 -6.95 -31.20 36.51
CA HIS A 29 -5.75 -31.01 37.34
C HIS A 29 -6.08 -30.88 38.83
N THR A 30 -7.26 -30.35 39.20
CA THR A 30 -7.69 -30.24 40.61
C THR A 30 -7.71 -31.58 41.37
N LEU A 31 -7.76 -32.70 40.64
CA LEU A 31 -7.79 -34.06 41.18
C LEU A 31 -6.41 -34.72 41.24
N THR A 32 -5.33 -34.01 40.91
CA THR A 32 -3.97 -34.56 40.80
C THR A 32 -3.01 -33.94 41.81
N VAL A 33 -2.08 -34.75 42.37
CA VAL A 33 -1.08 -34.29 43.37
C VAL A 33 0.32 -34.50 42.81
N GLY A 34 1.17 -33.47 42.86
CA GLY A 34 2.58 -33.52 42.44
C GLY A 34 2.83 -33.33 40.94
N ILE A 35 1.79 -33.04 40.15
CA ILE A 35 1.89 -32.74 38.71
C ILE A 35 1.87 -31.22 38.50
N PRO A 36 2.77 -30.65 37.67
CA PRO A 36 2.74 -29.23 37.31
C PRO A 36 1.39 -28.83 36.69
N GLN A 37 0.97 -27.59 36.95
CA GLN A 37 -0.26 -27.04 36.40
C GLN A 37 -0.19 -26.94 34.86
N PRO A 38 -1.27 -27.28 34.13
CA PRO A 38 -1.35 -27.07 32.69
C PRO A 38 -1.20 -25.59 32.33
N THR A 39 -0.47 -25.29 31.25
CA THR A 39 -0.31 -23.94 30.70
C THR A 39 -0.89 -23.84 29.29
N ALA A 40 -1.24 -22.64 28.87
CA ALA A 40 -1.81 -22.34 27.56
C ALA A 40 -1.30 -20.98 27.03
N PRO A 41 -1.58 -20.62 25.77
CA PRO A 41 -1.30 -19.27 25.29
C PRO A 41 -1.97 -18.21 26.18
N ILE A 42 -1.31 -17.07 26.38
CA ILE A 42 -1.72 -16.03 27.36
C ILE A 42 -3.20 -15.63 27.21
N LEU A 43 -3.70 -15.48 25.99
CA LEU A 43 -5.10 -15.11 25.73
C LEU A 43 -6.08 -16.20 26.18
N VAL A 44 -5.68 -17.47 26.06
CA VAL A 44 -6.48 -18.63 26.50
C VAL A 44 -6.48 -18.72 28.03
N GLU A 45 -5.35 -18.49 28.68
CA GLU A 45 -5.26 -18.45 30.15
C GLU A 45 -6.10 -17.31 30.73
N GLN A 46 -6.10 -16.13 30.11
CA GLN A 46 -6.89 -14.98 30.54
C GLN A 46 -8.40 -15.18 30.36
N ALA A 47 -8.82 -16.00 29.39
CA ALA A 47 -10.23 -16.31 29.16
C ALA A 47 -10.80 -17.30 30.19
N VAL A 48 -9.94 -18.08 30.87
CA VAL A 48 -10.34 -19.06 31.89
C VAL A 48 -10.19 -18.47 33.29
N ILE A 49 -11.31 -18.19 33.95
CA ILE A 49 -11.34 -17.56 35.27
C ILE A 49 -11.53 -18.62 36.36
N ARG A 50 -10.66 -18.60 37.37
CA ARG A 50 -10.80 -19.41 38.60
C ARG A 50 -11.90 -18.84 39.50
N VAL A 51 -12.80 -19.71 39.95
CA VAL A 51 -13.90 -19.41 40.87
C VAL A 51 -13.73 -20.27 42.14
N PRO A 52 -13.19 -19.71 43.23
CA PRO A 52 -13.02 -20.45 44.48
C PRO A 52 -14.38 -20.81 45.10
N GLN A 53 -14.54 -22.06 45.54
CA GLN A 53 -15.79 -22.59 46.10
C GLN A 53 -15.82 -22.60 47.64
N GLY A 54 -14.73 -22.24 48.31
CA GLY A 54 -14.59 -22.24 49.77
C GLY A 54 -13.78 -23.42 50.32
N ASP A 55 -13.63 -23.46 51.65
CA ASP A 55 -12.71 -24.40 52.32
C ASP A 55 -13.12 -25.87 52.09
N GLY A 56 -12.20 -26.65 51.51
CA GLY A 56 -12.36 -28.10 51.29
C GLY A 56 -13.08 -28.50 50.00
N LEU A 57 -13.51 -27.55 49.16
CA LEU A 57 -14.11 -27.81 47.85
C LEU A 57 -13.11 -27.48 46.72
N PRO A 58 -13.11 -28.25 45.61
CA PRO A 58 -12.26 -27.95 44.46
C PRO A 58 -12.71 -26.63 43.81
N ASP A 59 -11.74 -25.86 43.30
CA ASP A 59 -12.02 -24.67 42.51
C ASP A 59 -12.78 -25.02 41.22
N LEU A 60 -13.61 -24.09 40.74
CA LEU A 60 -14.23 -24.17 39.42
C LEU A 60 -13.52 -23.24 38.44
N PHE A 61 -13.58 -23.57 37.16
CA PHE A 61 -13.05 -22.74 36.09
C PHE A 61 -14.16 -22.45 35.08
N VAL A 62 -14.38 -21.16 34.80
CA VAL A 62 -15.37 -20.68 33.83
C VAL A 62 -14.68 -19.97 32.68
N ALA A 63 -15.24 -20.08 31.48
CA ALA A 63 -14.81 -19.31 30.33
C ALA A 63 -15.68 -18.05 30.20
N ASP A 64 -15.07 -16.87 30.20
CA ASP A 64 -15.79 -15.58 30.10
C ASP A 64 -15.10 -14.68 29.07
N PHE A 65 -15.43 -14.88 27.78
CA PHE A 65 -14.86 -14.11 26.67
C PHE A 65 -15.88 -13.83 25.56
N GLU A 66 -15.63 -12.79 24.77
CA GLU A 66 -16.38 -12.41 23.57
C GLU A 66 -15.37 -12.09 22.45
N ILE A 67 -15.58 -12.69 21.28
CA ILE A 67 -14.76 -12.42 20.09
C ILE A 67 -15.36 -11.21 19.38
N VAL A 68 -14.58 -10.13 19.29
CA VAL A 68 -14.98 -8.89 18.62
C VAL A 68 -14.40 -8.88 17.21
N ASP A 69 -15.25 -8.62 16.22
CA ASP A 69 -14.80 -8.39 14.86
C ASP A 69 -14.17 -7.00 14.74
N ASP A 70 -12.85 -6.96 14.65
CA ASP A 70 -12.04 -5.76 14.49
C ASP A 70 -11.56 -5.57 13.04
N THR A 71 -12.17 -6.28 12.08
CA THR A 71 -11.81 -6.10 10.67
C THR A 71 -12.09 -4.66 10.22
N PRO A 72 -11.11 -3.98 9.58
CA PRO A 72 -11.35 -2.66 9.00
C PRO A 72 -12.47 -2.76 7.96
N PRO A 73 -13.35 -1.75 7.85
CA PRO A 73 -14.31 -1.72 6.76
C PRO A 73 -13.57 -1.76 5.41
N PRO A 74 -14.11 -2.44 4.39
CA PRO A 74 -13.48 -2.48 3.08
C PRO A 74 -13.33 -1.06 2.56
N THR A 75 -12.16 -0.74 2.00
CA THR A 75 -11.93 0.55 1.35
C THR A 75 -12.96 0.70 0.24
N PRO A 76 -13.71 1.81 0.18
CA PRO A 76 -14.68 2.01 -0.90
C PRO A 76 -13.96 1.94 -2.25
N GLU A 77 -14.60 1.29 -3.22
CA GLU A 77 -14.07 1.28 -4.57
C GLU A 77 -13.96 2.72 -5.10
N PRO A 78 -12.85 3.08 -5.77
CA PRO A 78 -12.72 4.41 -6.35
C PRO A 78 -13.82 4.63 -7.38
N THR A 79 -14.40 5.83 -7.35
CA THR A 79 -15.40 6.30 -8.30
C THR A 79 -14.86 6.30 -9.73
N LEU A 80 -15.74 6.35 -10.73
CA LEU A 80 -15.33 6.46 -12.13
C LEU A 80 -14.47 7.71 -12.37
N GLU A 81 -14.80 8.83 -11.72
CA GLU A 81 -14.03 10.07 -11.80
C GLU A 81 -12.62 9.91 -11.21
N GLU A 82 -12.48 9.24 -10.07
CA GLU A 82 -11.17 8.97 -9.46
C GLU A 82 -10.33 8.02 -10.34
N ARG A 83 -10.96 6.99 -10.92
CA ARG A 83 -10.28 6.08 -11.85
C ARG A 83 -9.80 6.84 -13.09
N ARG A 84 -10.63 7.71 -13.67
CA ARG A 84 -10.27 8.58 -14.79
C ARG A 84 -9.09 9.48 -14.44
N ALA A 85 -9.15 10.16 -13.30
CA ALA A 85 -8.07 11.06 -12.86
C ALA A 85 -6.73 10.32 -12.69
N VAL A 86 -6.76 9.10 -12.15
CA VAL A 86 -5.58 8.24 -12.01
C VAL A 86 -5.02 7.84 -13.37
N GLU A 87 -5.85 7.46 -14.34
CA GLU A 87 -5.39 7.08 -15.67
C GLU A 87 -4.84 8.27 -16.47
N ILE A 88 -5.46 9.45 -16.39
CA ILE A 88 -4.91 10.68 -16.97
C ILE A 88 -3.54 11.00 -16.35
N MET A 89 -3.42 10.91 -15.02
CA MET A 89 -2.15 11.14 -14.34
C MET A 89 -1.07 10.16 -14.81
N LYS A 90 -1.39 8.87 -14.97
CA LYS A 90 -0.46 7.86 -15.51
C LYS A 90 -0.04 8.18 -16.93
N SER A 91 -0.99 8.59 -17.79
CA SER A 91 -0.70 9.00 -19.17
C SER A 91 0.31 10.14 -19.22
N ARG A 92 0.12 11.18 -18.39
CA ARG A 92 1.05 12.31 -18.28
C ARG A 92 2.42 11.92 -17.75
N GLN A 93 2.49 11.02 -16.78
CA GLN A 93 3.77 10.51 -16.27
C GLN A 93 4.54 9.76 -17.37
N GLN A 94 3.83 8.94 -18.17
CA GLN A 94 4.45 8.25 -19.28
C GLN A 94 4.94 9.22 -20.36
N GLU A 95 4.15 10.24 -20.70
CA GLU A 95 4.56 11.28 -21.65
C GLU A 95 5.86 11.98 -21.20
N GLN A 96 5.96 12.34 -19.92
CA GLN A 96 7.19 12.95 -19.38
C GLN A 96 8.38 12.00 -19.42
N ALA A 97 8.18 10.70 -19.17
CA ALA A 97 9.21 9.69 -19.29
C ALA A 97 9.70 9.53 -20.74
N ASP A 98 8.77 9.53 -21.70
CA ASP A 98 9.05 9.47 -23.13
C ASP A 98 9.87 10.69 -23.58
N ILE A 99 9.49 11.91 -23.16
CA ILE A 99 10.27 13.14 -23.42
C ILE A 99 11.67 13.06 -22.80
N ALA A 100 11.79 12.59 -21.55
CA ALA A 100 13.06 12.47 -20.86
C ALA A 100 14.00 11.44 -21.52
N SER A 101 13.45 10.45 -22.22
CA SER A 101 14.20 9.46 -22.98
C SER A 101 14.85 10.05 -24.25
N ILE A 102 14.21 11.05 -24.86
CA ILE A 102 14.77 11.78 -26.02
C ILE A 102 16.03 12.53 -25.59
N MET A 103 15.91 13.35 -24.54
CA MET A 103 17.04 14.07 -23.97
C MET A 103 16.89 14.20 -22.45
N PRO A 104 17.80 13.59 -21.67
CA PRO A 104 17.78 13.72 -20.22
C PRO A 104 17.90 15.18 -19.78
N ALA A 105 17.23 15.55 -18.69
CA ALA A 105 17.08 16.94 -18.25
C ALA A 105 18.41 17.71 -18.12
N GLY A 106 19.48 17.07 -17.62
CA GLY A 106 20.79 17.73 -17.51
C GLY A 106 21.40 18.07 -18.87
N ARG A 107 21.27 17.17 -19.86
CA ARG A 107 21.74 17.41 -21.23
C ARG A 107 20.87 18.47 -21.92
N LEU A 108 19.56 18.43 -21.70
CA LEU A 108 18.64 19.42 -22.24
C LEU A 108 18.99 20.84 -21.79
N ARG A 109 19.33 21.03 -20.51
CA ARG A 109 19.73 22.35 -20.00
C ARG A 109 20.98 22.89 -20.69
N LEU A 110 22.01 22.05 -20.88
CA LEU A 110 23.23 22.46 -21.59
C LEU A 110 22.92 22.78 -23.05
N PHE A 111 22.18 21.89 -23.71
CA PHE A 111 21.76 22.07 -25.11
C PHE A 111 20.97 23.37 -25.31
N GLN A 112 20.04 23.68 -24.40
CA GLN A 112 19.29 24.94 -24.42
C GLN A 112 20.17 26.16 -24.22
N MET A 113 21.19 26.11 -23.35
CA MET A 113 22.13 27.21 -23.17
C MET A 113 22.90 27.49 -24.47
N ASP A 114 23.37 26.44 -25.14
CA ASP A 114 24.08 26.56 -26.41
C ASP A 114 23.16 27.11 -27.51
N VAL A 115 21.92 26.61 -27.60
CA VAL A 115 20.91 27.08 -28.56
C VAL A 115 20.60 28.56 -28.33
N ASN A 116 20.39 28.97 -27.09
CA ASN A 116 20.11 30.37 -26.75
C ASN A 116 21.28 31.29 -27.14
N ALA A 117 22.52 30.82 -26.94
CA ALA A 117 23.71 31.55 -27.38
C ALA A 117 23.81 31.64 -28.91
N ALA A 118 23.39 30.62 -29.65
CA ALA A 118 23.33 30.64 -31.11
C ALA A 118 22.19 31.53 -31.65
N MET A 119 21.05 31.60 -30.97
CA MET A 119 19.88 32.37 -31.41
C MET A 119 20.12 33.88 -31.43
N VAL A 120 20.95 34.41 -30.53
CA VAL A 120 21.28 35.84 -30.50
C VAL A 120 22.24 36.28 -31.59
N VAL A 121 22.93 35.34 -32.26
CA VAL A 121 23.78 35.63 -33.41
C VAL A 121 22.89 35.81 -34.66
N PRO A 122 23.04 36.93 -35.41
CA PRO A 122 22.34 37.12 -36.67
C PRO A 122 22.55 35.93 -37.60
N GLU A 123 21.51 35.52 -38.30
CA GLU A 123 21.52 34.28 -39.08
C GLU A 123 22.59 34.25 -40.17
N ALA A 124 22.93 35.40 -40.75
CA ALA A 124 24.01 35.56 -41.73
C ALA A 124 25.42 35.35 -41.15
N ASP A 125 25.59 35.51 -39.83
CA ASP A 125 26.88 35.46 -39.13
C ASP A 125 27.05 34.17 -38.31
N ARG A 126 26.08 33.25 -38.35
CA ARG A 126 26.14 31.99 -37.59
C ARG A 126 27.24 31.08 -38.13
N SER A 127 28.01 30.49 -37.21
CA SER A 127 28.98 29.47 -37.59
C SER A 127 28.27 28.19 -38.07
N PRO A 128 28.96 27.32 -38.84
CA PRO A 128 28.41 26.02 -39.23
C PRO A 128 27.93 25.19 -38.02
N GLN A 129 28.64 25.25 -36.89
CA GLN A 129 28.24 24.54 -35.66
C GLN A 129 26.94 25.11 -35.06
N GLN A 130 26.73 26.42 -35.12
CA GLN A 130 25.51 27.06 -34.64
C GLN A 130 24.31 26.70 -35.53
N ILE A 131 24.52 26.61 -36.85
CA ILE A 131 23.48 26.18 -37.79
C ILE A 131 23.06 24.73 -37.50
N GLU A 132 24.04 23.82 -37.36
CA GLU A 132 23.77 22.42 -37.02
C GLU A 132 23.06 22.29 -35.67
N LEU A 133 23.47 23.08 -34.67
CA LEU A 133 22.83 23.12 -33.36
C LEU A 133 21.35 23.51 -33.45
N MET A 134 21.03 24.53 -34.25
CA MET A 134 19.65 24.98 -34.47
C MET A 134 18.81 23.93 -35.20
N GLN A 135 19.39 23.18 -36.15
CA GLN A 135 18.71 22.07 -36.81
C GLN A 135 18.38 20.95 -35.81
N ARG A 136 19.36 20.55 -34.99
CA ARG A 136 19.14 19.55 -33.93
C ARG A 136 18.10 19.99 -32.91
N TRP A 137 18.02 21.29 -32.62
CA TRP A 137 16.97 21.84 -31.76
C TRP A 137 15.58 21.69 -32.40
N ALA A 138 15.46 21.97 -33.70
CA ALA A 138 14.21 21.77 -34.42
C ALA A 138 13.78 20.30 -34.44
N GLU A 139 14.71 19.37 -34.67
CA GLU A 139 14.44 17.92 -34.60
C GLU A 139 13.97 17.48 -33.22
N TYR A 140 14.63 17.96 -32.15
CA TYR A 140 14.21 17.69 -30.79
C TYR A 140 12.79 18.19 -30.51
N GLN A 141 12.48 19.43 -30.91
CA GLN A 141 11.14 20.00 -30.76
C GLN A 141 10.08 19.20 -31.51
N ASP A 142 10.40 18.70 -32.70
CA ASP A 142 9.49 17.85 -33.47
C ASP A 142 9.20 16.53 -32.76
N GLN A 143 10.23 15.87 -32.22
CA GLN A 143 10.06 14.63 -31.46
C GLN A 143 9.22 14.85 -30.19
N VAL A 144 9.48 15.94 -29.44
CA VAL A 144 8.68 16.30 -28.26
C VAL A 144 7.22 16.55 -28.64
N ARG A 145 6.98 17.29 -29.73
CA ARG A 145 5.63 17.54 -30.24
C ARG A 145 4.90 16.25 -30.60
N GLN A 146 5.59 15.29 -31.22
CA GLN A 146 4.99 14.00 -31.55
C GLN A 146 4.59 13.21 -30.30
N VAL A 147 5.44 13.21 -29.26
CA VAL A 147 5.13 12.58 -27.98
C VAL A 147 3.91 13.22 -27.30
N GLN A 148 3.86 14.56 -27.27
CA GLN A 148 2.72 15.31 -26.74
C GLN A 148 1.43 15.03 -27.52
N TYR A 149 1.51 14.91 -28.84
CA TYR A 149 0.35 14.58 -29.67
C TYR A 149 -0.20 13.18 -29.37
N GLU A 150 0.66 12.19 -29.22
CA GLU A 150 0.25 10.85 -28.82
C GLU A 150 -0.22 10.79 -27.35
N GLY A 151 0.33 11.62 -26.46
CA GLY A 151 -0.18 11.83 -25.10
C GLY A 151 -1.62 12.37 -25.09
N ALA A 152 -1.86 13.43 -25.87
CA ALA A 152 -3.19 14.04 -26.00
C ALA A 152 -4.24 13.08 -26.57
N LYS A 153 -3.87 12.24 -27.55
CA LYS A 153 -4.74 11.17 -28.05
C LYS A 153 -5.11 10.16 -26.96
N ARG A 154 -4.13 9.74 -26.15
CA ARG A 154 -4.35 8.82 -25.02
C ARG A 154 -5.28 9.42 -23.98
N GLU A 155 -5.08 10.70 -23.62
CA GLU A 155 -6.00 11.40 -22.72
C GLU A 155 -7.41 11.43 -23.30
N ALA A 156 -7.61 11.89 -24.55
CA ALA A 156 -8.93 11.92 -25.19
C ALA A 156 -9.62 10.54 -25.19
N ALA A 157 -8.89 9.46 -25.48
CA ALA A 157 -9.44 8.11 -25.43
C ALA A 157 -9.87 7.69 -24.00
N ILE A 158 -9.13 8.10 -22.97
CA ILE A 158 -9.51 7.86 -21.57
C ILE A 158 -10.81 8.62 -21.23
N GLU A 159 -10.92 9.88 -21.69
CA GLU A 159 -12.10 10.71 -21.48
C GLU A 159 -13.35 10.15 -22.17
N ASP A 160 -13.20 9.52 -23.34
CA ASP A 160 -14.31 8.89 -24.07
C ASP A 160 -14.77 7.55 -23.45
N MET A 161 -13.90 6.89 -22.66
CA MET A 161 -14.17 5.58 -22.04
C MET A 161 -14.74 5.65 -20.61
N THR A 162 -14.74 6.82 -19.97
CA THR A 162 -15.09 7.01 -18.55
C THR A 162 -16.14 8.08 -18.34
#